data_AF-W1XNJ4-F1
#
_entry.id   AF-W1XNJ4-F1
#
_cell.length_a   1.000
_cell.length_b   1.000
_cell.length_c   1.000
_cell.angle_alpha   90.00
_cell.angle_beta   90.00
_cell.angle_gamma   90.00
#
_symmetry.space_group_name_H-M   'P 1'
#
loop_
_entity.id
_entity.type
_entity.pdbx_description
1 polymer ?
#
loop_
_entity_poly.entity_id
_entity_poly.type
_entity_poly.pdbx_seq_one_letter_code
_entity_poly.pdbx_strand_id
1 'polypeptide(L)' 'MPLSPYLSFAGNCADAIAYYQRTLGAELLYKISFGEMPKSAQDSAENCPSGMQFPDTAIAHA' A
#
# COMPACT_ATOMS: atom_id res chain seq x y z
N MET A 1 -17.92 4.70 -18.30
CA MET A 1 -17.04 5.07 -17.16
C MET A 1 -15.96 4.00 -17.03
N PRO A 2 -14.67 4.35 -17.02
CA PRO A 2 -13.60 3.39 -16.75
C PRO A 2 -13.66 2.94 -15.29
N LEU A 3 -13.33 1.67 -15.03
CA LEU A 3 -13.18 1.13 -13.68
C LEU A 3 -11.69 1.04 -13.34
N SER A 4 -11.33 1.47 -12.13
CA SER A 4 -9.97 1.31 -11.59
C SER A 4 -9.99 0.22 -10.52
N PRO A 5 -9.43 -0.98 -10.79
CA PRO A 5 -9.42 -2.06 -9.81
C PRO A 5 -8.52 -1.72 -8.62
N TYR A 6 -8.96 -2.06 -7.40
CA TYR A 6 -8.17 -1.94 -6.18
C TYR A 6 -7.72 -3.33 -5.72
N LEU A 7 -6.42 -3.55 -5.64
CA LEU A 7 -5.82 -4.85 -5.28
C LEU A 7 -5.13 -4.75 -3.92
N SER A 8 -5.47 -5.63 -2.99
CA SER A 8 -4.82 -5.73 -1.69
C SER A 8 -3.83 -6.89 -1.66
N PHE A 9 -2.65 -6.64 -1.11
CA PHE A 9 -1.54 -7.60 -1.03
C PHE A 9 -1.16 -7.87 0.43
N ALA A 10 -0.77 -9.11 0.74
CA ALA A 10 -0.32 -9.51 2.07
C ALA A 10 1.19 -9.26 2.22
N GLY A 11 1.60 -7.99 2.18
CA GLY A 11 3.00 -7.58 2.36
C GLY A 11 3.90 -7.67 1.11
N ASN A 12 3.40 -8.21 -0.01
CA ASN A 12 4.14 -8.40 -1.25
C ASN A 12 3.77 -7.40 -2.38
N CYS A 13 3.23 -6.23 -2.02
CA CYS A 13 2.83 -5.20 -3.00
C CYS A 13 4.01 -4.73 -3.87
N ALA A 14 5.22 -4.61 -3.28
CA ALA A 14 6.41 -4.20 -4.02
C ALA A 14 6.80 -5.20 -5.13
N ASP A 15 6.74 -6.49 -4.84
CA ASP A 15 7.01 -7.55 -5.82
C ASP A 15 5.97 -7.56 -6.94
N ALA A 16 4.69 -7.33 -6.59
CA ALA A 16 3.61 -7.23 -7.57
C ALA A 16 3.81 -6.06 -8.54
N ILE A 17 4.15 -4.87 -8.01
CA ILE A 17 4.48 -3.70 -8.84
C ILE A 17 5.65 -4.02 -9.77
N ALA A 18 6.75 -4.57 -9.25
CA ALA A 18 7.92 -4.94 -10.05
C ALA A 18 7.57 -5.95 -11.15
N TYR A 19 6.72 -6.93 -10.85
CA TYR A 19 6.22 -7.89 -11.82
C TYR A 19 5.37 -7.22 -12.91
N TYR A 20 4.47 -6.30 -12.56
CA TYR A 20 3.63 -5.57 -13.52
C TYR A 20 4.44 -4.64 -14.40
N GLN A 21 5.42 -3.92 -13.85
CA GLN A 21 6.33 -3.09 -14.63
C GLN A 21 7.11 -3.93 -15.64
N ARG A 22 7.68 -5.08 -15.21
CA ARG A 22 8.44 -5.97 -16.10
C ARG A 22 7.58 -6.63 -17.17
N THR A 23 6.42 -7.12 -16.80
CA THR A 23 5.63 -8.05 -17.64
C THR A 23 4.64 -7.31 -18.53
N LEU A 24 4.09 -6.20 -18.06
CA LEU A 24 3.06 -5.42 -18.75
C LEU A 24 3.60 -4.10 -19.29
N GLY A 25 4.83 -3.72 -18.95
CA GLY A 25 5.34 -2.36 -19.22
C GLY A 25 4.58 -1.30 -18.43
N ALA A 26 4.00 -1.66 -17.29
CA ALA A 26 3.22 -0.75 -16.47
C ALA A 26 4.10 0.38 -15.92
N GLU A 27 3.50 1.55 -15.75
CA GLU A 27 4.13 2.70 -15.09
C GLU A 27 3.58 2.84 -13.67
N LEU A 28 4.47 3.03 -12.68
CA LEU A 28 4.07 3.33 -11.32
C LEU A 28 3.83 4.84 -11.20
N LEU A 29 2.57 5.26 -11.16
CA LEU A 29 2.19 6.67 -11.13
C LEU A 29 2.26 7.27 -9.73
N TYR A 30 1.94 6.48 -8.70
CA TYR A 30 1.88 6.94 -7.32
C TYR A 30 2.21 5.80 -6.35
N LYS A 31 2.77 6.14 -5.19
CA LYS A 31 3.08 5.20 -4.11
C LYS A 31 3.17 5.95 -2.80
N ILE A 32 2.49 5.46 -1.77
CA ILE A 32 2.59 5.90 -0.38
C ILE A 32 3.05 4.72 0.46
N SER A 33 4.08 4.92 1.27
CA SER A 33 4.49 3.99 2.32
C SER A 33 3.82 4.29 3.66
N PHE A 34 3.73 3.30 4.56
CA PHE A 34 3.15 3.52 5.89
C PHE A 34 3.94 4.55 6.71
N GLY A 35 5.24 4.72 6.48
CA GLY A 35 6.06 5.75 7.13
C GLY A 35 5.78 7.18 6.67
N GLU A 36 5.12 7.36 5.51
CA GLU A 36 4.70 8.67 4.98
C GLU A 36 3.31 9.07 5.49
N MET A 37 2.59 8.18 6.17
CA MET A 37 1.29 8.49 6.75
C MET A 37 1.43 9.38 8.02
N PRO A 38 0.50 10.31 8.27
CA PRO A 38 0.51 11.09 9.50
C PRO A 38 0.47 10.19 10.73
N LYS A 39 1.36 10.42 11.70
CA LYS A 39 1.42 9.63 12.95
C LYS A 39 0.10 9.69 13.74
N SER A 40 -0.62 10.82 13.67
CA SER A 40 -1.95 10.95 14.27
C SER A 40 -3.02 10.04 13.64
N ALA A 41 -2.81 9.55 12.42
CA ALA A 41 -3.67 8.53 11.80
C ALA A 41 -3.36 7.12 12.32
N GLN A 42 -2.15 6.87 12.83
CA GLN A 42 -1.80 5.64 13.55
C GLN A 42 -2.36 5.65 14.98
N ASP A 43 -2.55 6.82 15.58
CA ASP A 43 -3.17 7.01 16.91
C ASP A 43 -4.70 6.82 16.92
N SER A 44 -5.33 6.51 15.77
CA SER A 44 -6.71 5.98 15.73
C SER A 44 -6.81 4.54 16.27
N ALA A 45 -5.75 4.06 16.93
CA ALA A 45 -5.68 2.82 17.70
C ALA A 45 -6.59 2.81 18.95
N GLU A 46 -7.28 3.91 19.28
CA GLU A 46 -8.46 3.84 20.13
C GLU A 46 -9.59 3.12 19.38
N ASN A 47 -9.59 1.78 19.47
CA ASN A 47 -10.70 0.86 19.14
C ASN A 47 -10.75 0.24 17.72
N CYS A 48 -9.61 0.05 17.03
CA CYS A 48 -9.56 -0.83 15.85
C CYS A 48 -8.89 -2.18 16.21
N PRO A 49 -9.63 -3.31 16.25
CA PRO A 49 -9.19 -4.57 16.87
C PRO A 49 -8.13 -5.36 16.10
N SER A 50 -7.65 -4.86 14.96
CA SER A 50 -6.71 -5.59 14.11
C SER A 50 -5.28 -5.60 14.67
N GLY A 51 -4.85 -4.60 15.44
CA GLY A 51 -3.50 -4.57 16.05
C GLY A 51 -2.34 -4.68 15.05
N MET A 52 -2.60 -4.47 13.75
CA MET A 52 -1.64 -4.72 12.69
C MET A 52 -0.67 -3.54 12.60
N GLN A 53 0.59 -3.78 12.95
CA GLN A 53 1.70 -2.87 12.70
C GLN A 53 2.39 -3.26 11.40
N PHE A 54 2.49 -2.30 10.49
CA PHE A 54 3.22 -2.44 9.24
C PHE A 54 4.58 -1.74 9.38
N PRO A 55 5.65 -2.26 8.75
CA PRO A 55 6.92 -1.54 8.71
C PRO A 55 6.76 -0.24 7.90
N ASP A 56 7.52 0.80 8.25
CA ASP A 56 7.46 2.11 7.58
C ASP A 56 7.66 2.02 6.07
N THR A 57 8.44 1.03 5.61
CA THR A 57 8.72 0.80 4.19
C THR A 57 7.65 0.01 3.46
N ALA A 58 6.66 -0.58 4.16
CA ALA A 58 5.56 -1.26 3.52
C ALA A 58 4.70 -0.26 2.74
N ILE A 59 4.20 -0.69 1.59
CA ILE A 59 3.34 0.12 0.73
C ILE A 59 1.94 0.13 1.33
N ALA A 60 1.44 1.32 1.68
CA ALA A 60 0.08 1.55 2.14
C ALA A 60 -0.89 1.70 0.96
N HIS A 61 -0.44 2.33 -0.14
CA HIS A 61 -1.24 2.55 -1.35
C HIS A 61 -0.31 2.77 -2.57
N ALA A 62 -0.69 2.26 -3.74
CA ALA A 62 0.03 2.42 -5.01
C ALA A 62 -0.91 2.19 -6.20
#